data_AF-X1R3Y3-F1
#
_entry.id   AF-X1R3Y3-F1
#
_cell.length_a   1.000
_cell.length_b   1.000
_cell.length_c   1.000
_cell.angle_alpha   90.00
_cell.angle_beta   90.00
_cell.angle_gamma   90.00
#
_symmetry.space_group_name_H-M   'P 1'
#
loop_
_entity.id
_entity.type
_entity.pdbx_description
1 polymer ?
#
loop_
_entity_poly.entity_id
_entity_poly.type
_entity_poly.pdbx_seq_one_letter_code
_entity_poly.pdbx_strand_id
1 'polypeptide(L)'
;SPGTDCALALGLLNVIIAEELYDKAFVRDWTIGFDKLKEHVEKYSPEVIEKITWVPAEIVRKIARIYATSKPATISQGESINHCINGVQTCRAISILIAITGNLDITGGNVYSSPLRQASLRVKG
;
A
#
# COMPACT_ATOMS: atom_id res chain seq x y z
N SER A 1 6.74 -12.71 9.76
CA SER A 1 7.60 -12.51 10.94
C SER A 1 7.58 -11.02 11.31
N PRO A 2 7.83 -10.62 12.57
CA PRO A 2 7.80 -9.21 12.98
C PRO A 2 8.74 -8.33 12.13
N GLY A 3 8.28 -7.13 11.74
CA GLY A 3 9.09 -6.14 11.01
C GLY A 3 9.23 -6.37 9.50
N THR A 4 8.51 -7.34 8.93
CA THR A 4 8.58 -7.70 7.50
C THR A 4 7.44 -7.15 6.65
N ASP A 5 6.64 -6.23 7.19
CA ASP A 5 5.48 -5.64 6.52
C ASP A 5 5.84 -4.91 5.22
N CYS A 6 7.00 -4.23 5.19
CA CYS A 6 7.53 -3.61 3.97
C CYS A 6 7.74 -4.65 2.86
N ALA A 7 8.33 -5.80 3.20
CA ALA A 7 8.55 -6.88 2.23
C ALA A 7 7.21 -7.43 1.73
N LEU A 8 6.24 -7.62 2.61
CA LEU A 8 4.90 -8.04 2.22
C LEU A 8 4.26 -7.05 1.23
N ALA A 9 4.28 -5.75 1.54
CA ALA A 9 3.74 -4.71 0.65
C ALA A 9 4.43 -4.69 -0.72
N LEU A 10 5.76 -4.85 -0.76
CA LEU A 10 6.51 -4.96 -2.02
C LEU A 10 6.14 -6.23 -2.80
N GLY A 11 5.84 -7.34 -2.11
CA GLY A 11 5.29 -8.55 -2.70
C GLY A 11 3.94 -8.37 -3.36
N LEU A 12 3.03 -7.64 -2.69
CA LEU A 12 1.73 -7.31 -3.26
C LEU A 12 1.89 -6.43 -4.51
N LEU A 13 2.78 -5.45 -4.47
CA LEU A 13 3.11 -4.61 -5.63
C LEU A 13 3.68 -5.42 -6.79
N ASN A 14 4.57 -6.37 -6.52
CA ASN A 14 5.10 -7.29 -7.54
C ASN A 14 3.97 -7.99 -8.30
N VAL A 15 3.04 -8.64 -7.59
CA VAL A 15 1.91 -9.36 -8.21
C VAL A 15 1.00 -8.42 -8.99
N ILE A 16 0.61 -7.28 -8.40
CA ILE A 16 -0.31 -6.31 -9.03
C ILE A 16 0.30 -5.75 -10.32
N ILE A 17 1.59 -5.44 -10.31
CA ILE A 17 2.28 -4.89 -11.49
C ILE A 17 2.52 -5.95 -12.55
N ALA A 18 2.95 -7.16 -12.15
CA ALA A 18 3.21 -8.26 -13.08
C ALA A 18 1.95 -8.76 -13.79
N GLU A 19 0.82 -8.78 -13.09
CA GLU A 19 -0.49 -9.18 -13.64
C GLU A 19 -1.26 -8.00 -14.28
N GLU A 20 -0.65 -6.81 -14.35
CA GLU A 20 -1.26 -5.58 -14.88
C GLU A 20 -2.61 -5.20 -14.24
N LEU A 21 -2.78 -5.46 -12.95
CA LEU A 21 -4.02 -5.19 -12.20
C LEU A 21 -4.11 -3.75 -11.66
N TYR A 22 -3.13 -2.91 -11.95
CA TYR A 22 -3.10 -1.51 -11.54
C TYR A 22 -3.94 -0.63 -12.47
N ASP A 23 -4.37 0.52 -11.96
CA ASP A 23 -5.06 1.55 -12.74
C ASP A 23 -4.08 2.27 -13.66
N LYS A 24 -4.04 1.83 -14.93
CA LYS A 24 -3.10 2.36 -15.94
C LYS A 24 -3.30 3.85 -16.20
N ALA A 25 -4.54 4.36 -16.14
CA ALA A 25 -4.83 5.77 -16.34
C ALA A 25 -4.33 6.60 -15.16
N PHE A 26 -4.61 6.14 -13.93
CA PHE A 26 -4.12 6.81 -12.72
C PHE A 26 -2.59 6.86 -12.70
N VAL A 27 -1.93 5.73 -12.98
CA VAL A 27 -0.46 5.65 -13.02
C VAL A 27 0.11 6.61 -14.05
N ARG A 28 -0.45 6.66 -15.27
CA ARG A 28 0.00 7.56 -16.34
C ARG A 28 -0.14 9.04 -15.96
N ASP A 29 -1.29 9.42 -15.40
CA ASP A 29 -1.67 10.82 -15.25
C ASP A 29 -1.19 11.43 -13.92
N TRP A 30 -1.02 10.62 -12.87
CA TRP A 30 -0.87 11.11 -11.49
C TRP A 30 0.33 10.55 -10.74
N THR A 31 1.20 9.76 -11.38
CA THR A 31 2.37 9.18 -10.72
C THR A 31 3.67 9.46 -11.47
N ILE A 32 4.79 9.30 -10.77
CA ILE A 32 6.14 9.37 -11.33
C ILE A 32 6.95 8.16 -10.89
N GLY A 33 7.89 7.74 -11.72
CA GLY A 33 8.84 6.67 -11.38
C GLY A 33 8.25 5.27 -11.37
N PHE A 34 7.10 5.03 -12.01
CA PHE A 34 6.47 3.70 -12.08
C PHE A 34 7.39 2.64 -12.71
N ASP A 35 8.16 2.99 -13.74
CA ASP A 35 9.11 2.06 -14.37
C ASP A 35 10.20 1.62 -13.38
N LYS A 36 10.73 2.56 -12.59
CA LYS A 36 11.71 2.27 -11.53
C LYS A 36 11.09 1.42 -10.42
N LEU A 37 9.82 1.65 -10.10
CA LEU A 37 9.09 0.84 -9.14
C LEU A 37 8.94 -0.59 -9.67
N LYS A 38 8.53 -0.75 -10.93
CA LYS A 38 8.38 -2.05 -11.60
C LYS A 38 9.67 -2.85 -11.52
N GLU A 39 10.78 -2.27 -11.97
CA GLU A 39 12.12 -2.87 -11.86
C GLU A 39 12.47 -3.22 -10.41
N HIS A 40 12.20 -2.31 -9.47
CA HIS A 40 12.50 -2.53 -8.06
C HIS A 40 11.73 -3.70 -7.46
N VAL A 41 10.46 -3.89 -7.84
CA VAL A 41 9.60 -4.93 -7.26
C VAL A 41 9.85 -6.31 -7.86
N GLU A 42 10.53 -6.44 -9.00
CA GLU A 42 10.80 -7.74 -9.66
C GLU A 42 11.48 -8.76 -8.74
N LYS A 43 12.40 -8.31 -7.88
CA LYS A 43 13.10 -9.16 -6.92
C LYS A 43 12.25 -9.63 -5.73
N TYR A 44 11.01 -9.15 -5.61
CA TYR A 44 10.09 -9.45 -4.51
C TYR A 44 8.96 -10.38 -4.98
N SER A 45 9.32 -11.47 -5.68
CA SER A 45 8.34 -12.49 -6.06
C SER A 45 7.66 -13.11 -4.83
N PRO A 46 6.43 -13.64 -4.96
CA PRO A 46 5.73 -14.30 -3.86
C PRO A 46 6.57 -15.37 -3.13
N GLU A 47 7.39 -16.13 -3.87
CA GLU A 47 8.31 -17.13 -3.32
C GLU A 47 9.40 -16.52 -2.43
N VAL A 48 9.92 -15.35 -2.79
CA VAL A 48 10.90 -14.61 -1.98
C VAL A 48 10.22 -14.08 -0.73
N ILE A 49 9.01 -13.53 -0.89
CA ILE A 49 8.23 -12.97 0.21
C ILE A 49 7.81 -14.02 1.22
N GLU A 50 7.49 -15.23 0.78
CA GLU A 50 7.19 -16.35 1.66
C GLU A 50 8.36 -16.66 2.60
N LYS A 51 9.59 -16.67 2.08
CA LYS A 51 10.79 -16.91 2.91
C LYS A 51 11.01 -15.83 3.96
N ILE A 52 10.69 -14.57 3.63
CA ILE A 52 10.90 -13.41 4.52
C ILE A 52 9.80 -13.33 5.58
N THR A 53 8.55 -13.41 5.14
CA THR A 53 7.37 -13.08 5.95
C THR A 53 6.72 -14.31 6.59
N TRP A 54 7.00 -15.50 6.04
CA TRP A 54 6.34 -16.77 6.36
C TRP A 54 4.86 -16.82 5.95
N VAL A 55 4.42 -15.87 5.12
CA VAL A 55 3.11 -15.91 4.48
C VAL A 55 3.23 -16.74 3.21
N PRO A 56 2.43 -17.81 3.01
CA PRO A 56 2.52 -18.63 1.80
C PRO A 56 2.37 -17.79 0.53
N ALA A 57 3.18 -18.07 -0.50
CA ALA A 57 3.19 -17.35 -1.76
C ALA A 57 1.78 -17.23 -2.38
N GLU A 58 0.99 -18.30 -2.30
CA GLU A 58 -0.39 -18.31 -2.81
C GLU A 58 -1.31 -17.34 -2.07
N ILE A 59 -1.09 -17.13 -0.77
CA ILE A 59 -1.83 -16.15 0.02
C ILE A 59 -1.42 -14.73 -0.38
N VAL A 60 -0.12 -14.48 -0.63
CA VAL A 60 0.35 -13.18 -1.15
C VAL A 60 -0.33 -12.85 -2.47
N ARG A 61 -0.34 -13.78 -3.43
CA ARG A 61 -1.05 -13.61 -4.71
C ARG A 61 -2.53 -13.35 -4.53
N LYS A 62 -3.18 -14.15 -3.67
CA LYS A 62 -4.62 -14.03 -3.40
C LYS A 62 -4.95 -12.66 -2.83
N ILE A 63 -4.19 -12.17 -1.85
CA ILE A 63 -4.40 -10.85 -1.25
C ILE A 63 -4.20 -9.76 -2.30
N ALA A 64 -3.12 -9.82 -3.09
CA ALA A 64 -2.82 -8.85 -4.13
C ALA A 64 -3.96 -8.72 -5.15
N ARG A 65 -4.45 -9.86 -5.66
CA ARG A 65 -5.58 -9.92 -6.60
C ARG A 65 -6.86 -9.39 -5.97
N ILE A 66 -7.23 -9.86 -4.77
CA ILE A 66 -8.43 -9.40 -4.06
C ILE A 66 -8.38 -7.88 -3.89
N TYR A 67 -7.27 -7.34 -3.41
CA TYR A 67 -7.15 -5.91 -3.16
C TYR A 67 -7.24 -5.07 -4.44
N ALA A 68 -6.57 -5.49 -5.51
CA ALA A 68 -6.56 -4.74 -6.77
C ALA A 68 -7.89 -4.82 -7.53
N THR A 69 -8.64 -5.93 -7.41
CA THR A 69 -9.90 -6.13 -8.16
C THR A 69 -11.16 -5.79 -7.37
N SER A 70 -11.12 -5.79 -6.04
CA SER A 70 -12.26 -5.41 -5.21
C SER A 70 -12.31 -3.89 -5.07
N LYS A 71 -13.12 -3.22 -5.89
CA LYS A 71 -13.24 -1.75 -5.87
C LYS A 71 -14.62 -1.30 -5.36
N PRO A 72 -14.68 -0.30 -4.47
CA PRO A 72 -13.56 0.38 -3.82
C PRO A 72 -12.95 -0.47 -2.69
N ALA A 73 -11.66 -0.27 -2.39
CA ALA A 73 -10.97 -0.91 -1.27
C ALA A 73 -10.17 0.12 -0.44
N THR A 74 -9.99 -0.20 0.84
CA THR A 74 -9.24 0.65 1.79
C THR A 74 -8.19 -0.18 2.52
N ILE A 75 -7.00 0.40 2.71
CA ILE A 75 -6.01 -0.10 3.68
C ILE A 75 -6.04 0.80 4.91
N SER A 76 -6.42 0.24 6.07
CA SER A 76 -6.33 0.91 7.36
C SER A 76 -5.02 0.54 8.04
N GLN A 77 -4.10 1.50 8.15
CA GLN A 77 -2.85 1.32 8.88
C GLN A 77 -3.06 1.61 10.37
N GLY A 78 -2.48 0.79 11.24
CA GLY A 78 -2.32 1.10 12.65
C GLY A 78 -0.97 1.75 12.93
N GLU A 79 -0.76 2.23 14.16
CA GLU A 79 0.48 2.94 14.52
C GLU A 79 1.72 2.05 14.65
N SER A 80 1.54 0.74 14.80
CA SER A 80 2.65 -0.20 15.03
C SER A 80 3.74 -0.13 13.95
N ILE A 81 3.37 0.16 12.70
CA ILE A 81 4.29 0.28 11.57
C ILE A 81 5.24 1.48 11.75
N ASN A 82 4.76 2.57 12.36
CA ASN A 82 5.53 3.80 12.55
C ASN A 82 6.63 3.65 13.62
N HIS A 83 6.56 2.62 14.46
CA HIS A 83 7.55 2.32 15.49
C HIS A 83 8.62 1.31 15.05
N CYS A 84 8.67 0.99 13.76
CA CYS A 84 9.66 0.08 13.18
C CYS A 84 10.76 0.86 12.42
N ILE A 85 11.98 0.33 12.39
CA ILE A 85 13.14 0.96 11.70
C ILE A 85 12.84 1.24 10.22
N ASN A 86 12.06 0.37 9.57
CA ASN A 86 11.64 0.50 8.18
C ASN A 86 10.26 1.17 8.00
N GLY A 87 9.68 1.75 9.06
CA GLY A 87 8.29 2.23 9.07
C GLY A 87 7.97 3.19 7.93
N VAL A 88 8.83 4.19 7.68
CA VAL A 88 8.67 5.13 6.55
C VAL A 88 8.60 4.40 5.21
N GLN A 89 9.41 3.36 5.01
CA GLN A 89 9.43 2.59 3.77
C GLN A 89 8.17 1.73 3.63
N THR A 90 7.70 1.15 4.73
CA THR A 90 6.43 0.42 4.77
C THR A 90 5.27 1.34 4.41
N CYS A 91 5.17 2.51 5.07
CA CYS A 91 4.13 3.49 4.79
C CYS A 91 4.17 3.94 3.32
N ARG A 92 5.38 4.17 2.76
CA ARG A 92 5.54 4.50 1.34
C ARG A 92 5.04 3.38 0.42
N ALA A 93 5.39 2.13 0.69
CA ALA A 93 4.94 0.99 -0.11
C ALA A 93 3.41 0.83 -0.07
N ILE A 94 2.79 1.03 1.09
CA ILE A 94 1.32 0.99 1.23
C ILE A 94 0.67 2.17 0.50
N SER A 95 1.21 3.38 0.60
CA SER A 95 0.71 4.54 -0.16
C SER A 95 0.78 4.31 -1.67
N ILE A 96 1.83 3.64 -2.15
CA ILE A 96 1.94 3.25 -3.57
C ILE A 96 0.84 2.23 -3.92
N LEU A 97 0.59 1.21 -3.09
CA LEU A 97 -0.51 0.25 -3.31
C LEU A 97 -1.85 0.96 -3.48
N ILE A 98 -2.16 1.88 -2.57
CA ILE A 98 -3.40 2.69 -2.60
C ILE A 98 -3.49 3.49 -3.90
N ALA A 99 -2.41 4.19 -4.25
CA ALA A 99 -2.36 5.04 -5.44
C ALA A 99 -2.51 4.24 -6.73
N ILE A 100 -1.65 3.25 -6.97
CA ILE A 100 -1.63 2.53 -8.26
C ILE A 100 -2.87 1.67 -8.47
N THR A 101 -3.63 1.34 -7.42
CA THR A 101 -4.90 0.61 -7.55
C THR A 101 -6.11 1.52 -7.77
N GLY A 102 -5.91 2.84 -7.76
CA GLY A 102 -6.97 3.85 -7.94
C GLY A 102 -7.89 3.97 -6.73
N ASN A 103 -7.41 3.61 -5.53
CA ASN A 103 -8.18 3.66 -4.29
C ASN A 103 -7.96 4.97 -3.51
N LEU A 104 -7.24 5.94 -4.08
CA LEU A 104 -7.00 7.24 -3.47
C LEU A 104 -8.12 8.22 -3.79
N ASP A 105 -8.66 8.88 -2.77
CA ASP A 105 -9.62 9.99 -2.86
C ASP A 105 -10.93 9.67 -3.60
N ILE A 106 -11.45 8.45 -3.37
CA ILE A 106 -12.75 8.00 -3.88
C ILE A 106 -13.66 7.54 -2.74
N THR A 107 -14.97 7.59 -2.94
CA THR A 107 -15.94 7.05 -1.96
C THR A 107 -15.71 5.57 -1.72
N GLY A 108 -15.52 5.19 -0.44
CA GLY A 108 -15.19 3.81 -0.04
C GLY A 108 -13.71 3.43 -0.18
N GLY A 109 -12.88 4.33 -0.73
CA GLY A 109 -11.44 4.21 -0.77
C GLY A 109 -10.73 4.95 0.37
N ASN A 110 -9.41 5.05 0.26
CA ASN A 110 -8.57 5.81 1.16
C ASN A 110 -8.72 7.31 0.88
N VAL A 111 -9.36 8.03 1.80
CA VAL A 111 -9.54 9.48 1.75
C VAL A 111 -8.66 10.18 2.77
N TYR A 112 -8.23 11.40 2.46
CA TYR A 112 -7.62 12.26 3.46
C TYR A 112 -8.73 12.81 4.35
N SER A 113 -8.79 12.36 5.60
CA SER A 113 -9.76 12.93 6.54
C SER A 113 -9.40 14.39 6.79
N SER A 114 -10.32 15.30 6.43
CA SER A 114 -10.18 16.71 6.80
C SER A 114 -10.00 16.77 8.33
N PRO A 115 -9.05 17.58 8.84
CA PRO A 115 -8.91 17.73 10.28
C PRO A 115 -10.26 18.12 10.87
N LEU A 116 -10.64 17.45 11.96
CA LEU A 116 -11.81 17.83 12.73
C LEU A 116 -11.68 19.31 13.05
N ARG A 117 -12.76 20.07 12.86
CA ARG A 117 -12.81 21.49 13.23
C ARG A 117 -12.42 21.61 14.70
N GLN A 118 -11.20 22.05 14.98
CA GLN A 118 -10.73 22.21 16.35
C GLN A 118 -11.52 23.35 16.99
N ALA A 119 -12.24 23.05 18.07
CA ALA A 119 -12.83 24.09 18.89
C ALA A 119 -11.70 24.91 19.54
N SER A 120 -11.94 26.21 19.73
CA SER A 120 -10.97 27.05 20.43
C SER A 120 -10.79 26.55 21.87
N LEU A 121 -9.56 26.16 22.23
CA LEU A 121 -9.17 25.78 23.59
C LEU A 121 -8.89 27.01 24.48
N ARG A 122 -9.31 28.22 24.09
CA ARG A 122 -9.17 29.40 24.95
C ARG A 122 -10.03 29.21 26.20
N VAL A 123 -9.37 28.90 27.31
CA VAL A 123 -9.97 28.97 28.64
C VAL A 123 -10.24 30.45 28.92
N LYS A 124 -11.50 30.81 29.17
CA LYS A 124 -11.83 32.15 29.65
C LYS A 124 -11.26 32.30 31.06
N GLY A 125 -10.27 33.18 31.21
CA GLY A 125 -9.78 33.65 32.50
C GLY A 125 -10.77 34.60 33.17
#